data_AF-A0A2V9N9F5-F1
#
_entry.id   AF-A0A2V9N9F5-F1
#
_cell.length_a   1.000
_cell.length_b   1.000
_cell.length_c   1.000
_cell.angle_alpha   90.00
_cell.angle_beta   90.00
_cell.angle_gamma   90.00
#
_symmetry.space_group_name_H-M   'P 1'
#
loop_
_entity.id
_entity.type
_entity.pdbx_description
1 polymer ?
#
loop_
_entity_poly.entity_id
_entity_poly.type
_entity_poly.pdbx_seq_one_letter_code
_entity_poly.pdbx_strand_id
1 'polypeptide(L)'
;ARLGLLLALSSISILFVTMTVVFMLLRHGSGVFDLRSGYYVRQWVPFELPVRLLLLNTFVLLASSITIEFARRSLAREMVLEPVRSIPGITLDRERGIPWLGITIAFGLLFLLGQWAAWRALQGRGFHMFTGVPSPFFYILTGAHAIHLIVGLLVLSYAGVISWWHRNIQQRRIVIETAAWYWHFMGALWVYVFALLQFGR
;
A
#
# COMPACT_ATOMS: atom_id res chain seq x y z
N ALA A 1 5.04 0.41 -21.08
CA ALA A 1 4.95 0.00 -19.65
C ALA A 1 5.46 1.08 -18.69
N ARG A 2 6.75 1.46 -18.73
CA ARG A 2 7.37 2.38 -17.75
C ARG A 2 6.75 3.78 -17.69
N LEU A 3 6.44 4.40 -18.83
CA LEU A 3 5.78 5.71 -18.86
C LEU A 3 4.37 5.67 -18.25
N GLY A 4 3.58 4.64 -18.58
CA GLY A 4 2.24 4.45 -18.00
C GLY A 4 2.28 4.26 -16.48
N LEU A 5 3.26 3.49 -15.98
CA LEU A 5 3.49 3.35 -14.54
C LEU A 5 3.83 4.70 -13.92
N LEU A 6 4.81 5.44 -14.45
CA LEU A 6 5.22 6.73 -13.90
C LEU A 6 4.06 7.73 -13.85
N LEU A 7 3.25 7.82 -14.91
CA LEU A 7 2.07 8.68 -14.94
C LEU A 7 1.07 8.30 -13.84
N ALA A 8 0.81 7.01 -13.65
CA ALA A 8 -0.06 6.52 -12.59
C ALA A 8 0.50 6.87 -11.19
N LEU A 9 1.79 6.61 -10.95
CA LEU A 9 2.44 6.91 -9.66
C LEU A 9 2.44 8.42 -9.37
N SER A 10 2.71 9.25 -10.37
CA SER A 10 2.66 10.72 -10.25
C SER A 10 1.26 11.21 -9.91
N SER A 11 0.23 10.69 -10.58
CA SER A 11 -1.17 11.04 -10.29
C SER A 11 -1.55 10.70 -8.85
N ILE A 12 -1.20 9.49 -8.39
CA ILE A 12 -1.44 9.06 -7.00
C ILE A 12 -0.68 9.96 -6.02
N SER A 13 0.58 10.28 -6.32
CA SER A 13 1.39 11.18 -5.48
C SER A 13 0.74 12.55 -5.32
N ILE A 14 0.29 13.16 -6.43
CA ILE A 14 -0.38 14.47 -6.41
C ILE A 14 -1.66 14.42 -5.57
N LEU A 15 -2.45 13.35 -5.69
CA LEU A 15 -3.66 13.15 -4.89
C LEU A 15 -3.33 13.16 -3.38
N PHE A 16 -2.36 12.35 -2.95
CA PHE A 16 -1.98 12.26 -1.53
C PHE A 16 -1.32 13.54 -1.00
N VAL A 17 -0.50 14.22 -1.82
CA VAL A 17 0.06 15.52 -1.48
C VAL A 17 -1.05 16.55 -1.27
N THR A 18 -2.03 16.60 -2.18
CA THR A 18 -3.18 17.52 -2.06
C THR A 18 -3.96 17.25 -0.77
N MET A 19 -4.26 15.98 -0.47
CA MET A 19 -4.94 15.61 0.78
C MET A 19 -4.11 16.00 2.01
N THR A 20 -2.79 15.88 1.95
CA THR A 20 -1.89 16.27 3.04
C THR A 20 -1.85 17.77 3.25
N VAL A 21 -1.82 18.55 2.17
CA VAL A 21 -1.89 20.02 2.23
C VAL A 21 -3.20 20.44 2.89
N VAL A 22 -4.34 19.86 2.49
CA VAL A 22 -5.64 20.15 3.11
C VAL A 22 -5.65 19.78 4.59
N PHE A 23 -5.08 18.62 4.95
CA PHE A 23 -4.94 18.19 6.35
C PHE A 23 -4.13 19.22 7.17
N MET A 24 -2.98 19.67 6.66
CA MET A 24 -2.14 20.66 7.35
C MET A 24 -2.82 22.03 7.46
N LEU A 25 -3.48 22.48 6.41
CA LEU A 25 -4.22 23.75 6.42
C LEU A 25 -5.33 23.75 7.47
N LEU A 26 -6.07 22.65 7.62
CA LEU A 26 -7.10 22.55 8.64
C LEU A 26 -6.51 22.37 10.05
N ARG A 27 -5.36 21.70 10.18
CA ARG A 27 -4.64 21.64 11.47
C ARG A 27 -4.20 23.01 11.95
N HIS A 28 -3.65 23.84 11.06
CA HIS A 28 -3.17 25.17 11.39
C HIS A 28 -4.26 26.26 11.38
N GLY A 29 -5.31 26.08 10.57
CA GLY A 29 -6.32 27.10 10.27
C GLY A 29 -7.72 26.87 10.86
N SER A 30 -7.98 25.76 11.57
CA SER A 30 -9.30 25.46 12.18
C SER A 30 -9.64 26.29 13.42
N GLY A 31 -9.27 27.57 13.43
CA GLY A 31 -9.90 28.55 14.31
C GLY A 31 -11.19 29.03 13.65
N VAL A 32 -12.33 28.42 14.01
CA VAL A 32 -13.63 28.95 13.61
C VAL A 32 -14.01 30.03 14.63
N PHE A 33 -14.31 31.23 14.15
CA PHE A 33 -14.90 32.26 14.99
C PHE A 33 -16.35 31.87 15.27
N ASP A 34 -16.61 31.40 16.49
CA ASP A 34 -17.96 31.05 16.88
C ASP A 34 -18.71 32.33 17.25
N LEU A 35 -19.62 32.75 16.36
CA LEU A 35 -20.46 33.95 16.52
C LEU A 35 -21.32 33.89 17.79
N ARG A 36 -21.56 32.70 18.34
CA ARG A 36 -22.39 32.51 19.54
C ARG A 36 -21.62 32.66 20.84
N SER A 37 -20.35 32.25 20.86
CA SER A 37 -19.47 32.38 22.04
C SER A 37 -18.53 33.58 21.97
N GLY A 38 -18.33 34.18 20.79
CA GLY A 38 -17.44 35.34 20.60
C GLY A 38 -15.95 35.00 20.65
N TYR A 39 -15.59 33.71 20.69
CA TYR A 39 -14.21 33.22 20.77
C TYR A 39 -13.83 32.39 19.54
N TYR A 40 -12.53 32.39 19.22
CA TYR A 40 -11.95 31.43 18.27
C TYR A 40 -11.83 30.07 18.96
N VAL A 41 -12.72 29.13 18.62
CA VAL A 41 -12.64 27.77 19.15
C VAL A 41 -11.79 26.92 18.22
N ARG A 42 -10.68 26.40 18.74
CA ARG A 42 -9.84 25.42 18.02
C ARG A 42 -10.56 24.07 18.06
N GLN A 43 -11.12 23.64 16.93
CA GLN A 43 -11.93 22.40 16.84
C GLN A 43 -11.09 21.11 16.82
N TRP A 44 -9.76 21.20 16.93
CA TRP A 44 -8.85 20.06 16.87
C TRP A 44 -8.92 19.23 18.15
N VAL A 45 -9.61 18.09 18.10
CA VAL A 45 -9.69 17.16 19.23
C VAL A 45 -8.58 16.11 19.12
N PRO A 46 -7.78 15.88 20.20
CA PRO A 46 -6.76 14.84 20.20
C PRO A 46 -7.35 13.48 19.85
N PHE A 47 -6.76 12.80 18.87
CA PHE A 47 -7.25 11.53 18.32
C PHE A 47 -6.40 10.35 18.80
N GLU A 48 -6.98 9.45 19.59
CA GLU A 48 -6.28 8.27 20.07
C GLU A 48 -6.30 7.12 19.05
N LEU A 49 -5.28 7.10 18.19
CA LEU A 49 -5.06 6.04 17.23
C LEU A 49 -4.75 4.69 17.92
N PRO A 50 -5.24 3.55 17.39
CA PRO A 50 -4.79 2.23 17.81
C PRO A 50 -3.38 1.95 17.26
N VAL A 51 -2.38 2.66 17.77
CA VAL A 51 -1.00 2.67 17.25
C VAL A 51 -0.41 1.25 17.16
N ARG A 52 -0.72 0.37 18.12
CA ARG A 52 -0.24 -1.03 18.12
C ARG A 52 -0.72 -1.82 16.89
N LEU A 53 -1.99 -1.68 16.51
CA LEU A 53 -2.55 -2.36 15.33
C LEU A 53 -1.96 -1.79 14.04
N LEU A 54 -1.84 -0.46 13.95
CA LEU A 54 -1.29 0.21 12.78
C LEU A 54 0.21 -0.08 12.58
N LEU A 55 0.98 -0.21 13.66
CA LEU A 55 2.39 -0.64 13.60
C LEU A 55 2.52 -2.09 13.12
N LEU A 56 1.66 -3.00 13.61
CA LEU A 56 1.65 -4.38 13.15
C LEU A 56 1.32 -4.47 11.65
N ASN A 57 0.33 -3.70 11.18
CA ASN A 57 0.01 -3.61 9.74
C ASN A 57 1.20 -3.09 8.93
N THR A 58 1.90 -2.07 9.45
CA THR A 58 3.09 -1.52 8.79
C THR A 58 4.20 -2.57 8.68
N PHE A 59 4.43 -3.35 9.75
CA PHE A 59 5.41 -4.43 9.71
C PHE A 59 5.04 -5.52 8.68
N VAL A 60 3.77 -5.91 8.62
CA VAL A 60 3.25 -6.85 7.60
C VAL A 60 3.49 -6.31 6.19
N LEU A 61 3.25 -5.01 5.97
CA LEU A 61 3.44 -4.39 4.66
C LEU A 61 4.93 -4.33 4.27
N LEU A 62 5.82 -4.02 5.23
CA LEU A 62 7.27 -4.05 5.01
C LEU A 62 7.76 -5.47 4.72
N ALA A 63 7.25 -6.48 5.43
CA ALA A 63 7.53 -7.88 5.14
C ALA A 63 7.07 -8.26 3.73
N SER A 64 5.90 -7.80 3.28
CA SER A 64 5.40 -8.02 1.93
C SER A 64 6.31 -7.41 0.85
N SER A 65 6.94 -6.27 1.15
CA SER A 65 7.90 -5.61 0.28
C SER A 65 9.16 -6.47 0.10
N ILE A 66 9.60 -7.14 1.15
CA ILE A 66 10.74 -8.06 1.07
C ILE A 66 10.38 -9.32 0.26
N THR A 67 9.16 -9.86 0.43
CA THR A 67 8.76 -11.07 -0.29
C THR A 67 8.62 -10.86 -1.79
N ILE A 68 8.14 -9.70 -2.24
CA ILE A 68 8.06 -9.41 -3.68
C ILE A 68 9.44 -9.20 -4.31
N GLU A 69 10.41 -8.69 -3.55
CA GLU A 69 11.80 -8.59 -4.02
C GLU A 69 12.43 -9.97 -4.20
N PHE A 70 12.14 -10.92 -3.30
CA PHE A 70 12.54 -12.32 -3.50
C PHE A 70 11.89 -12.93 -4.73
N ALA A 71 10.61 -12.65 -5.00
CA ALA A 71 9.92 -13.09 -6.22
C ALA A 71 10.60 -12.53 -7.49
N ARG A 72 11.02 -11.27 -7.47
CA ARG A 72 11.72 -10.64 -8.59
C ARG A 72 13.09 -11.26 -8.82
N ARG A 73 13.84 -11.53 -7.75
CA ARG A 73 15.17 -12.16 -7.81
C ARG A 73 15.12 -13.61 -8.27
N SER A 74 14.11 -14.38 -7.86
CA SER A 74 13.95 -15.77 -8.32
C SER A 74 13.72 -15.83 -9.83
N LEU A 75 12.90 -14.92 -10.39
CA LEU A 75 12.66 -14.85 -11.84
C LEU A 75 13.88 -14.35 -12.63
N ALA A 76 14.65 -13.44 -12.07
CA ALA A 76 15.90 -13.01 -12.68
C ALA A 76 16.91 -14.17 -12.76
N ARG A 77 16.96 -15.06 -11.76
CA ARG A 77 17.80 -16.27 -11.79
C ARG A 77 17.30 -17.28 -12.84
N GLU A 78 15.99 -17.47 -12.97
CA GLU A 78 15.41 -18.34 -14.00
C GLU A 78 15.81 -17.90 -15.42
N MET A 79 15.88 -16.59 -15.69
CA MET A 79 16.34 -16.07 -16.99
C MET A 79 17.82 -16.33 -17.28
N VAL A 80 18.71 -16.19 -16.29
CA VAL A 80 20.16 -16.42 -16.49
C VAL A 80 20.43 -17.89 -16.81
N LEU A 81 19.60 -18.79 -16.30
CA LEU A 81 19.71 -20.22 -16.51
C LEU A 81 18.98 -20.72 -17.78
N GLU A 82 18.18 -19.87 -18.45
CA GLU A 82 17.48 -20.25 -19.68
C GLU A 82 18.41 -20.68 -20.83
N PRO A 83 19.51 -19.96 -21.14
CA PRO A 83 20.45 -20.38 -22.19
C PRO A 83 21.15 -21.71 -21.91
N VAL A 84 21.26 -22.10 -20.63
CA VAL A 84 21.85 -23.38 -20.19
C VAL A 84 20.80 -24.50 -20.21
N ARG A 85 19.53 -24.16 -19.99
CA ARG A 85 18.37 -25.09 -20.05
C ARG A 85 17.95 -25.46 -21.48
N SER A 86 18.31 -24.67 -22.49
CA SER A 86 18.06 -25.00 -23.90
C SER A 86 19.04 -26.04 -24.47
N ILE A 87 20.03 -26.49 -23.69
CA ILE A 87 20.94 -27.57 -24.07
C ILE A 87 20.16 -28.91 -23.95
N PRO A 88 19.98 -29.67 -25.05
CA PRO A 88 19.28 -30.95 -25.00
C PRO A 88 20.08 -31.95 -24.17
N GLY A 89 19.46 -32.52 -23.13
CA GLY A 89 20.07 -33.56 -22.28
C GLY A 89 20.13 -33.25 -20.78
N ILE A 90 19.84 -32.02 -20.35
CA ILE A 90 19.81 -31.64 -18.94
C ILE A 90 18.37 -31.28 -18.55
N THR A 91 17.60 -32.24 -18.06
CA THR A 91 16.33 -31.98 -17.38
C THR A 91 16.64 -31.42 -15.99
N LEU A 92 16.97 -30.14 -15.90
CA LEU A 92 16.93 -29.43 -14.63
C LEU A 92 15.48 -29.42 -14.19
N ASP A 93 15.18 -30.31 -13.24
CA ASP A 93 13.89 -30.43 -12.59
C ASP A 93 13.40 -29.01 -12.23
N ARG A 94 12.12 -28.76 -12.45
CA ARG A 94 11.52 -27.44 -12.23
C ARG A 94 11.46 -27.25 -10.73
N GLU A 95 12.59 -26.89 -10.11
CA GLU A 95 12.68 -26.58 -8.69
C GLU A 95 11.51 -25.67 -8.38
N ARG A 96 10.54 -26.21 -7.65
CA ARG A 96 9.32 -25.52 -7.27
C ARG A 96 9.73 -24.45 -6.27
N GLY A 97 10.25 -23.34 -6.79
CA GLY A 97 10.58 -22.17 -6.01
C GLY A 97 9.35 -21.75 -5.21
N ILE A 98 9.59 -21.33 -3.97
CA ILE A 98 8.55 -20.81 -3.07
C ILE A 98 7.73 -19.77 -3.85
N PRO A 99 6.37 -19.83 -3.84
CA PRO A 99 5.53 -18.89 -4.57
C PRO A 99 5.49 -17.53 -3.84
N TRP A 100 6.62 -16.81 -3.87
CA TRP A 100 6.84 -15.53 -3.20
C TRP A 100 5.77 -14.46 -3.56
N LEU A 101 5.23 -14.51 -4.78
CA LEU A 101 4.09 -13.68 -5.19
C LEU A 101 2.83 -13.99 -4.38
N GLY A 102 2.53 -15.26 -4.15
CA GLY A 102 1.38 -15.68 -3.35
C GLY A 102 1.51 -15.25 -1.89
N ILE A 103 2.73 -15.32 -1.33
CA ILE A 103 3.02 -14.81 0.02
C ILE A 103 2.81 -13.29 0.10
N THR A 104 3.25 -12.55 -0.92
CA THR A 104 3.04 -11.11 -1.00
C THR A 104 1.54 -10.76 -1.03
N ILE A 105 0.75 -11.48 -1.82
CA ILE A 105 -0.70 -11.33 -1.89
C ILE A 105 -1.34 -11.60 -0.52
N ALA A 106 -0.92 -12.67 0.17
CA ALA A 106 -1.41 -13.00 1.50
C ALA A 106 -1.12 -11.89 2.52
N PHE A 107 0.09 -11.31 2.50
CA PHE A 107 0.42 -10.17 3.35
C PHE A 107 -0.37 -8.90 2.99
N GLY A 108 -0.63 -8.66 1.71
CA GLY A 108 -1.51 -7.57 1.27
C GLY A 108 -2.93 -7.71 1.80
N LEU A 109 -3.50 -8.92 1.76
CA LEU A 109 -4.81 -9.23 2.34
C LEU A 109 -4.80 -9.05 3.87
N LEU A 110 -3.75 -9.53 4.54
CA LEU A 110 -3.60 -9.39 5.99
C LEU A 110 -3.55 -7.91 6.40
N PHE A 111 -2.87 -7.07 5.61
CA PHE A 111 -2.87 -5.62 5.81
C PHE A 111 -4.28 -5.03 5.71
N LEU A 112 -5.05 -5.40 4.69
CA LEU A 112 -6.42 -4.90 4.51
C LEU A 112 -7.34 -5.32 5.66
N LEU A 113 -7.22 -6.56 6.14
CA LEU A 113 -7.95 -7.05 7.31
C LEU A 113 -7.56 -6.27 8.57
N GLY A 114 -6.27 -6.04 8.77
CA GLY A 114 -5.76 -5.24 9.89
C GLY A 114 -6.24 -3.79 9.82
N GLN A 115 -6.33 -3.21 8.62
CA GLN A 115 -6.84 -1.85 8.41
C GLN A 115 -8.32 -1.76 8.74
N TRP A 116 -9.10 -2.75 8.33
CA TRP A 116 -10.52 -2.86 8.68
C TRP A 116 -10.74 -3.02 10.18
N ALA A 117 -9.91 -3.81 10.86
CA ALA A 117 -9.95 -3.93 12.32
C ALA A 117 -9.63 -2.59 13.00
N ALA A 118 -8.68 -1.81 12.48
CA ALA A 118 -8.37 -0.48 13.00
C ALA A 118 -9.57 0.49 12.84
N TRP A 119 -10.26 0.46 11.69
CA TRP A 119 -11.48 1.25 11.49
C TRP A 119 -12.59 0.86 12.47
N ARG A 120 -12.83 -0.44 12.68
CA ARG A 120 -13.83 -0.90 13.65
C ARG A 120 -13.49 -0.53 15.09
N ALA A 121 -12.22 -0.63 15.48
CA ALA A 121 -11.78 -0.24 16.81
C ALA A 121 -12.00 1.26 17.08
N LEU A 122 -11.84 2.11 16.05
CA LEU A 122 -12.10 3.54 16.14
C LEU A 122 -13.59 3.87 16.21
N GLN A 123 -14.41 3.23 15.37
CA GLN A 123 -15.88 3.37 15.42
C GLN A 123 -16.44 2.96 16.79
N GLY A 124 -15.95 1.85 17.35
CA GLY A 124 -16.35 1.39 18.69
C GLY A 124 -15.99 2.34 19.84
N ARG A 125 -15.02 3.25 19.62
CA ARG A 125 -14.64 4.32 20.56
C ARG A 125 -15.42 5.62 20.35
N GLY A 126 -16.45 5.59 19.50
CA GLY A 126 -17.27 6.75 19.18
C GLY A 126 -16.68 7.64 18.06
N PHE A 127 -15.50 7.35 17.53
CA PHE A 127 -14.89 8.13 16.46
C PHE A 127 -15.35 7.66 15.08
N HIS A 128 -16.39 8.33 14.57
CA HIS A 128 -16.95 8.08 13.24
C HIS A 128 -16.42 9.09 12.23
N MET A 129 -16.65 8.86 10.94
CA MET A 129 -16.24 9.76 9.86
C MET A 129 -16.71 11.23 10.06
N PHE A 130 -17.77 11.46 10.82
CA PHE A 130 -18.38 12.78 11.05
C PHE A 130 -18.13 13.36 12.44
N THR A 131 -17.37 12.70 13.32
CA THR A 131 -17.13 13.18 14.69
C THR A 131 -15.93 14.12 14.73
N GLY A 132 -16.15 15.41 14.45
CA GLY A 132 -15.16 16.49 14.60
C GLY A 132 -13.89 16.34 13.76
N VAL A 133 -13.09 17.39 13.67
CA VAL A 133 -11.75 17.34 13.06
C VAL A 133 -10.80 16.76 14.12
N PRO A 134 -10.05 15.67 13.85
CA PRO A 134 -9.51 15.24 12.55
C PRO A 134 -10.05 13.91 11.98
N SER A 135 -11.13 13.35 12.54
CA SER A 135 -11.63 12.00 12.21
C SER A 135 -11.87 11.72 10.71
N PRO A 136 -12.57 12.58 9.93
CA PRO A 136 -12.78 12.32 8.49
C PRO A 136 -11.48 12.23 7.69
N PHE A 137 -10.44 13.00 8.03
CA PHE A 137 -9.16 12.96 7.31
C PHE A 137 -8.46 11.62 7.45
N PHE A 138 -8.50 11.03 8.64
CA PHE A 138 -7.97 9.70 8.87
C PHE A 138 -8.67 8.67 7.96
N TYR A 139 -10.01 8.67 7.90
CA TYR A 139 -10.76 7.72 7.09
C TYR A 139 -10.56 7.93 5.58
N ILE A 140 -10.51 9.18 5.11
CA ILE A 140 -10.32 9.45 3.67
C ILE A 140 -8.88 9.10 3.25
N LEU A 141 -7.84 9.49 4.01
CA LEU A 141 -6.44 9.15 3.69
C LEU A 141 -6.21 7.63 3.72
N THR A 142 -6.63 6.95 4.79
CA THR A 142 -6.42 5.51 4.92
C THR A 142 -7.33 4.70 3.98
N GLY A 143 -8.54 5.19 3.70
CA GLY A 143 -9.47 4.59 2.74
C GLY A 143 -8.99 4.71 1.30
N ALA A 144 -8.50 5.89 0.90
CA ALA A 144 -7.88 6.08 -0.41
C ALA A 144 -6.68 5.14 -0.57
N HIS A 145 -5.82 5.03 0.45
CA HIS A 145 -4.70 4.10 0.42
C HIS A 145 -5.15 2.64 0.27
N ALA A 146 -6.15 2.21 1.05
CA ALA A 146 -6.69 0.85 0.97
C ALA A 146 -7.23 0.52 -0.44
N ILE A 147 -7.94 1.46 -1.08
CA ILE A 147 -8.42 1.29 -2.46
C ILE A 147 -7.25 1.08 -3.44
N HIS A 148 -6.21 1.90 -3.36
CA HIS A 148 -5.04 1.75 -4.23
C HIS A 148 -4.29 0.44 -3.96
N LEU A 149 -4.21 0.02 -2.70
CA LEU A 149 -3.61 -1.26 -2.34
C LEU A 149 -4.41 -2.46 -2.90
N ILE A 150 -5.75 -2.39 -2.89
CA ILE A 150 -6.62 -3.39 -3.55
C ILE A 150 -6.34 -3.46 -5.05
N VAL A 151 -6.20 -2.31 -5.73
CA VAL A 151 -5.82 -2.27 -7.15
C VAL A 151 -4.45 -2.94 -7.35
N GLY A 152 -3.47 -2.65 -6.49
CA GLY A 152 -2.17 -3.33 -6.51
C GLY A 152 -2.26 -4.84 -6.33
N LEU A 153 -3.16 -5.30 -5.46
CA LEU A 153 -3.39 -6.72 -5.20
C LEU A 153 -3.98 -7.43 -6.42
N LEU A 154 -4.90 -6.77 -7.14
CA LEU A 154 -5.45 -7.28 -8.39
C LEU A 154 -4.37 -7.40 -9.46
N VAL A 155 -3.51 -6.38 -9.60
CA VAL A 155 -2.37 -6.40 -10.54
C VAL A 155 -1.39 -7.52 -10.19
N LEU A 156 -1.10 -7.74 -8.90
CA LEU A 156 -0.24 -8.85 -8.45
C LEU A 156 -0.86 -10.22 -8.71
N SER A 157 -2.15 -10.35 -8.47
CA SER A 157 -2.89 -11.60 -8.74
C SER A 157 -2.88 -11.92 -10.23
N TYR A 158 -3.11 -10.91 -11.07
CA TYR A 158 -3.01 -11.03 -12.53
C TYR A 158 -1.59 -11.43 -12.98
N ALA A 159 -0.55 -10.82 -12.40
CA ALA A 159 0.84 -11.18 -12.65
C ALA A 159 1.14 -12.64 -12.26
N GLY A 160 0.59 -13.11 -11.14
CA GLY A 160 0.68 -14.50 -10.70
C GLY A 160 0.03 -15.48 -11.68
N VAL A 161 -1.18 -15.18 -12.15
CA VAL A 161 -1.91 -16.01 -13.13
C VAL A 161 -1.17 -16.07 -14.48
N ILE A 162 -0.68 -14.94 -14.99
CA ILE A 162 0.12 -14.91 -16.23
C ILE A 162 1.39 -15.75 -16.07
N SER A 163 2.07 -15.63 -14.93
CA SER A 163 3.26 -16.42 -14.62
C SER A 163 2.96 -17.91 -14.43
N TRP A 164 1.70 -18.31 -14.29
CA TRP A 164 1.34 -19.73 -14.39
C TRP A 164 1.17 -20.14 -15.86
N TRP A 165 0.44 -19.33 -16.64
CA TRP A 165 -0.08 -19.73 -17.96
C TRP A 165 0.86 -19.49 -19.15
N HIS A 166 1.59 -18.36 -19.19
CA HIS A 166 2.32 -17.94 -20.41
C HIS A 166 3.74 -18.48 -20.47
N ARG A 167 4.20 -19.11 -21.55
CA ARG A 167 5.59 -19.63 -21.62
C ARG A 167 6.69 -18.58 -21.84
N ASN A 168 6.34 -17.34 -22.19
CA ASN A 168 7.32 -16.30 -22.50
C ASN A 168 7.88 -15.64 -21.23
N ILE A 169 9.14 -15.91 -20.90
CA ILE A 169 9.81 -15.41 -19.70
C ILE A 169 9.99 -13.88 -19.70
N GLN A 170 10.16 -13.26 -20.87
CA GLN A 170 10.36 -11.81 -21.00
C GLN A 170 9.09 -11.04 -20.61
N GLN A 171 7.93 -11.52 -21.05
CA GLN A 171 6.65 -10.93 -20.69
C GLN A 171 6.37 -11.06 -19.19
N ARG A 172 6.62 -12.23 -18.60
CA ARG A 172 6.48 -12.46 -17.15
C ARG A 172 7.29 -11.46 -16.34
N ARG A 173 8.56 -11.26 -16.73
CA ARG A 173 9.45 -10.30 -16.05
C ARG A 173 8.91 -8.88 -16.12
N ILE A 174 8.49 -8.40 -17.29
CA ILE A 174 8.01 -7.02 -17.44
C ILE A 174 6.80 -6.78 -16.53
N VAL A 175 5.85 -7.73 -16.48
CA VAL A 175 4.65 -7.62 -15.66
C VAL A 175 5.00 -7.63 -14.16
N ILE A 176 5.87 -8.54 -13.73
CA ILE A 176 6.24 -8.68 -12.31
C ILE A 176 7.14 -7.54 -11.84
N GLU A 177 8.05 -7.06 -12.68
CA GLU A 177 8.87 -5.87 -12.41
C GLU A 177 7.98 -4.64 -12.24
N THR A 178 7.00 -4.45 -13.13
CA THR A 178 6.04 -3.34 -13.05
C THR A 178 5.17 -3.44 -11.79
N ALA A 179 4.65 -4.63 -11.47
CA ALA A 179 3.86 -4.87 -10.27
C ALA A 179 4.66 -4.64 -8.99
N ALA A 180 5.94 -5.07 -8.96
CA ALA A 180 6.83 -4.86 -7.83
C ALA A 180 7.09 -3.38 -7.57
N TRP A 181 7.39 -2.60 -8.62
CA TRP A 181 7.57 -1.14 -8.48
C TRP A 181 6.32 -0.45 -7.92
N TYR A 182 5.13 -0.81 -8.42
CA TYR A 182 3.87 -0.31 -7.89
C TYR A 182 3.67 -0.68 -6.41
N TRP A 183 3.93 -1.95 -6.06
CA TRP A 183 3.76 -2.44 -4.68
C TRP A 183 4.71 -1.77 -3.69
N HIS A 184 5.99 -1.61 -4.05
CA HIS A 184 6.95 -0.89 -3.22
C HIS A 184 6.56 0.58 -3.02
N PHE A 185 6.08 1.24 -4.07
CA PHE A 185 5.59 2.62 -3.96
C PHE A 185 4.38 2.70 -3.02
N MET A 186 3.42 1.77 -3.11
CA MET A 186 2.30 1.69 -2.16
C MET A 186 2.79 1.49 -0.72
N GLY A 187 3.77 0.60 -0.52
CA GLY A 187 4.40 0.40 0.79
C GLY A 187 5.03 1.69 1.35
N ALA A 188 5.80 2.41 0.53
CA ALA A 188 6.40 3.68 0.94
C ALA A 188 5.35 4.77 1.21
N LEU A 189 4.31 4.85 0.38
CA LEU A 189 3.20 5.76 0.55
C LEU A 189 2.45 5.50 1.87
N TRP A 190 2.27 4.23 2.26
CA TRP A 190 1.70 3.89 3.56
C TRP A 190 2.55 4.41 4.72
N VAL A 191 3.86 4.18 4.69
CA VAL A 191 4.78 4.67 5.73
C VAL A 191 4.69 6.18 5.87
N TYR A 192 4.60 6.89 4.73
CA TYR A 192 4.34 8.33 4.70
C TYR A 192 3.00 8.71 5.36
N VAL A 193 1.89 8.06 4.99
CA VAL A 193 0.57 8.32 5.57
C VAL A 193 0.55 8.02 7.07
N PHE A 194 1.16 6.91 7.50
CA PHE A 194 1.26 6.54 8.91
C PHE A 194 2.07 7.58 9.70
N ALA A 195 3.21 8.03 9.16
CA ALA A 195 3.99 9.10 9.77
C ALA A 195 3.18 10.40 9.85
N LEU A 196 2.49 10.79 8.77
CA LEU A 196 1.63 11.97 8.74
C LEU A 196 0.57 11.92 9.84
N LEU A 197 -0.09 10.77 10.05
CA LEU A 197 -1.10 10.61 11.09
C LEU A 197 -0.49 10.60 12.50
N GLN A 198 0.67 9.97 12.68
CA GLN A 198 1.34 9.84 13.97
C GLN A 198 1.97 11.16 14.46
N PHE A 199 2.51 11.98 13.56
CA PHE A 199 3.01 13.32 13.87
C PHE A 199 1.90 14.39 13.74
N GLY A 200 0.82 14.03 13.06
CA GLY A 200 -0.36 14.85 12.82
C GLY A 200 -1.33 14.94 14.00
N ARG A 201 -1.30 13.98 14.92
CA ARG A 201 -2.14 13.96 16.14
C ARG A 201 -2.07 15.27 16.93
#